data_AF-A0A7S3TKV7-F1
#
_entry.id   AF-A0A7S3TKV7-F1
#
_cell.length_a   1.000
_cell.length_b   1.000
_cell.length_c   1.000
_cell.angle_alpha   90.00
_cell.angle_beta   90.00
_cell.angle_gamma   90.00
#
_symmetry.space_group_name_H-M   'P 1'
#
loop_
_entity.id
_entity.type
_entity.pdbx_description
1 polymer ?
#
loop_
_entity_poly.entity_id
_entity_poly.type
_entity_poly.pdbx_seq_one_letter_code
_entity_poly.pdbx_strand_id
1 'polypeptide(L)'
;HSLPPPPTMVAVVYWFRKALRLHDNPALIAAAEGASSLYPVYCLDPKTCSRARGAWTNPNRMRFLLESLADLDASLRKLNSRLIVLHGDPVEALPAACKEWSASRLAYELDYEQYSLRRDKAVRSQAEQAGLEVVTCVGHTLVDPEALLLLSRGAPVTSYDKFRGLLAQELKARPVTTLPPPASLPDGGDASPPPPPVSLSPPPPAALPDGGDEGGAAALVLALSSMSPYQFRKLKTTASASCNIESPTGACWEDSEQYFWADMVGALEKMATRGVAGRTFFASAAGSSDYAVGLANLAAFLAQTMQETIQYDACDENNWSEQSALDMVSAKGGSPGEIYPASAACGQLGQSYQSYSCPAGGVLDPDTGETVPPEEVQCAVDPDMVVVAQTSAQWYGAPPPLFCAPRTAVPEAPRWDVSGWCPTQGTSWNQAEEWAAPFGSMARGSIHFGPAASTASVPAEVLASTPDYPSYVVGSVDQGTGDACLLDGTCCLDKDNQRAGSWRSCAGGCENSALPELNVGSEARTDVEGCCWWGRGAIQTTGVCNFGKLNYFAGKKAAQRGKDALFPDVDFCANPGAICQPEYPELRWFSGLFYWLNDVQPYDVRGERYLDV
;
A
#
# COMPACT_ATOMS: atom_id res chain seq x y z
N HIS A 1 -58.99 -46.06 3.41
CA HIS A 1 -58.03 -44.95 3.55
C HIS A 1 -56.63 -45.50 3.30
N SER A 2 -55.99 -45.06 2.22
CA SER A 2 -54.57 -45.29 2.02
C SER A 2 -53.80 -44.49 3.07
N LEU A 3 -52.78 -45.08 3.69
CA LEU A 3 -51.86 -44.32 4.54
C LEU A 3 -51.19 -43.21 3.70
N PRO A 4 -50.90 -42.02 4.27
CA PRO A 4 -50.07 -41.06 3.58
C PRO A 4 -48.70 -41.70 3.25
N PRO A 5 -48.07 -41.34 2.12
CA PRO A 5 -46.71 -41.80 1.84
C PRO A 5 -45.79 -41.40 3.00
N PRO A 6 -44.77 -42.21 3.34
CA PRO A 6 -43.79 -41.82 4.34
C PRO A 6 -43.13 -40.49 3.93
N PRO A 7 -42.74 -39.63 4.89
CA PRO A 7 -42.04 -38.40 4.57
C PRO A 7 -40.78 -38.74 3.76
N THR A 8 -40.63 -38.12 2.60
CA THR A 8 -39.45 -38.28 1.75
C THR A 8 -38.24 -37.71 2.51
N MET A 9 -37.37 -38.59 3.00
CA MET A 9 -36.12 -38.22 3.66
C MET A 9 -35.25 -37.43 2.67
N VAL A 10 -35.01 -36.15 2.94
CA VAL A 10 -34.19 -35.27 2.11
C VAL A 10 -32.79 -35.20 2.70
N ALA A 11 -31.86 -35.94 2.11
CA ALA A 11 -30.43 -35.83 2.39
C ALA A 11 -29.81 -34.70 1.54
N VAL A 12 -29.02 -33.84 2.16
CA VAL A 12 -28.47 -32.62 1.54
C VAL A 12 -26.96 -32.55 1.71
N VAL A 13 -26.21 -32.37 0.63
CA VAL A 13 -24.79 -32.00 0.69
C VAL A 13 -24.68 -30.48 0.71
N TYR A 14 -24.02 -29.91 1.73
CA TYR A 14 -23.74 -28.48 1.80
C TYR A 14 -22.25 -28.21 1.59
N TRP A 15 -21.92 -27.54 0.49
CA TRP A 15 -20.54 -27.33 0.07
C TRP A 15 -19.98 -25.95 0.51
N PHE A 16 -19.18 -26.00 1.56
CA PHE A 16 -18.35 -24.92 2.06
C PHE A 16 -17.22 -24.57 1.08
N ARG A 17 -16.98 -23.27 0.91
CA ARG A 17 -15.95 -22.71 0.00
C ARG A 17 -15.20 -21.55 0.69
N LYS A 18 -15.59 -20.30 0.47
CA LYS A 18 -15.01 -19.14 1.17
C LYS A 18 -15.66 -18.88 2.53
N ALA A 19 -16.97 -19.05 2.63
CA ALA A 19 -17.75 -18.81 3.84
C ALA A 19 -17.60 -19.96 4.84
N LEU A 20 -16.40 -20.12 5.41
CA LEU A 20 -16.07 -21.11 6.44
C LEU A 20 -16.64 -20.70 7.81
N ARG A 21 -17.95 -20.47 7.88
CA ARG A 21 -18.67 -19.94 9.05
C ARG A 21 -20.07 -20.54 9.18
N LEU A 22 -20.57 -20.65 10.41
CA LEU A 22 -21.93 -21.10 10.71
C LEU A 22 -22.93 -19.95 10.90
N HIS A 23 -22.45 -18.79 11.37
CA HIS A 23 -23.25 -17.58 11.47
C HIS A 23 -23.40 -16.90 10.10
N ASP A 24 -24.48 -16.15 9.93
CA ASP A 24 -24.78 -15.36 8.73
C ASP A 24 -24.53 -16.12 7.42
N ASN A 25 -25.01 -17.36 7.33
CA ASN A 25 -24.78 -18.27 6.21
C ASN A 25 -26.12 -18.70 5.60
N PRO A 26 -26.73 -17.88 4.71
CA PRO A 26 -28.06 -18.14 4.16
C PRO A 26 -28.15 -19.47 3.43
N ALA A 27 -27.09 -19.87 2.73
CA ALA A 27 -27.05 -21.13 1.99
C ALA A 27 -26.99 -22.36 2.92
N LEU A 28 -26.33 -22.27 4.08
CA LEU A 28 -26.36 -23.33 5.10
C LEU A 28 -27.76 -23.45 5.73
N ILE A 29 -28.42 -22.33 6.01
CA ILE A 29 -29.77 -22.31 6.58
C ILE A 29 -30.78 -22.92 5.60
N ALA A 30 -30.73 -22.51 4.33
CA ALA A 30 -31.55 -23.10 3.26
C ALA A 30 -31.23 -24.58 2.96
N ALA A 31 -29.99 -25.02 3.23
CA ALA A 31 -29.60 -26.43 3.13
C ALA A 31 -30.18 -27.27 4.28
N ALA A 32 -30.27 -26.72 5.48
CA ALA A 32 -30.85 -27.38 6.65
C ALA A 32 -32.40 -27.41 6.62
N GLU A 33 -33.04 -26.46 5.96
CA GLU A 33 -34.50 -26.35 5.91
C GLU A 33 -35.14 -27.54 5.17
N GLY A 34 -35.93 -28.33 5.92
CA GLY A 34 -36.59 -29.54 5.43
C GLY A 34 -35.69 -30.76 5.23
N ALA A 35 -34.40 -30.66 5.56
CA ALA A 35 -33.45 -31.76 5.44
C ALA A 35 -33.60 -32.78 6.59
N SER A 36 -33.64 -34.07 6.26
CA SER A 36 -33.54 -35.16 7.24
C SER A 36 -32.09 -35.49 7.59
N SER A 37 -31.15 -35.17 6.69
CA SER A 37 -29.72 -35.35 6.93
C SER A 37 -28.92 -34.29 6.19
N LEU A 38 -27.87 -33.75 6.83
CA LEU A 38 -27.03 -32.70 6.26
C LEU A 38 -25.56 -33.11 6.32
N TYR A 39 -24.88 -32.97 5.17
CA TYR A 39 -23.47 -33.32 5.00
C TYR A 39 -22.64 -32.07 4.70
N PRO A 40 -22.04 -31.43 5.73
CA PRO A 40 -21.06 -30.36 5.54
C PRO A 40 -19.81 -30.86 4.80
N VAL A 41 -19.56 -30.32 3.60
CA VAL A 41 -18.45 -30.72 2.73
C VAL A 41 -17.54 -29.54 2.41
N TYR A 42 -16.23 -29.75 2.46
CA TYR A 42 -15.25 -28.87 1.80
C TYR A 42 -14.46 -29.67 0.76
N CYS A 43 -14.16 -29.08 -0.40
CA CYS A 43 -13.37 -29.73 -1.46
C CYS A 43 -11.98 -29.09 -1.58
N LEU A 44 -10.94 -29.86 -1.25
CA LEU A 44 -9.55 -29.53 -1.58
C LEU A 44 -9.30 -29.82 -3.06
N ASP A 45 -9.56 -28.82 -3.91
CA ASP A 45 -9.37 -28.89 -5.36
C ASP A 45 -7.88 -28.85 -5.75
N PRO A 46 -7.31 -29.90 -6.36
CA PRO A 46 -5.92 -29.89 -6.84
C PRO A 46 -5.62 -28.77 -7.83
N LYS A 47 -6.63 -28.28 -8.59
CA LYS A 47 -6.46 -27.18 -9.55
C LYS A 47 -6.16 -25.86 -8.85
N THR A 48 -6.72 -25.62 -7.66
CA THR A 48 -6.37 -24.45 -6.84
C THR A 48 -5.05 -24.67 -6.11
N CYS A 49 -4.82 -25.86 -5.56
CA CYS A 49 -3.61 -26.21 -4.80
C CYS A 49 -2.33 -26.41 -5.65
N SER A 50 -2.40 -26.39 -6.98
CA SER A 50 -1.25 -26.67 -7.85
C SER A 50 -0.29 -25.47 -8.04
N ARG A 51 1.02 -25.75 -7.99
CA ARG A 51 2.12 -24.78 -8.23
C ARG A 51 2.06 -24.07 -9.58
N ALA A 52 1.37 -24.66 -10.57
CA ALA A 52 1.35 -24.20 -11.96
C ALA A 52 0.49 -22.93 -12.21
N ARG A 53 -0.26 -22.45 -11.21
CA ARG A 53 -1.13 -21.26 -11.34
C ARG A 53 -0.96 -20.20 -10.24
N GLY A 54 0.04 -20.34 -9.37
CA GLY A 54 0.41 -19.32 -8.35
C GLY A 54 -0.63 -18.98 -7.26
N ALA A 55 -1.85 -19.52 -7.33
CA ALA A 55 -3.00 -18.94 -6.62
C ALA A 55 -3.14 -19.33 -5.13
N TRP A 56 -2.65 -20.51 -4.70
CA TRP A 56 -2.85 -21.02 -3.33
C TRP A 56 -1.65 -21.78 -2.73
N THR A 57 -0.47 -21.78 -3.38
CA THR A 57 0.73 -22.47 -2.86
C THR A 57 1.55 -21.67 -1.85
N ASN A 58 1.03 -20.55 -1.33
CA ASN A 58 1.64 -19.81 -0.24
C ASN A 58 1.43 -20.60 1.09
N PRO A 59 2.50 -20.97 1.83
CA PRO A 59 2.37 -21.75 3.07
C PRO A 59 1.49 -21.11 4.12
N ASN A 60 1.50 -19.79 4.26
CA ASN A 60 0.70 -19.05 5.23
C ASN A 60 -0.80 -19.12 4.88
N ARG A 61 -1.15 -18.98 3.58
CA ARG A 61 -2.54 -19.13 3.11
C ARG A 61 -3.06 -20.56 3.23
N MET A 62 -2.21 -21.55 2.95
CA MET A 62 -2.56 -22.97 3.16
C MET A 62 -2.76 -23.25 4.66
N ARG A 63 -1.86 -22.75 5.51
CA ARG A 63 -1.96 -22.88 6.97
C ARG A 63 -3.25 -22.25 7.52
N PHE A 64 -3.52 -20.98 7.17
CA PHE A 64 -4.74 -20.29 7.58
C PHE A 64 -6.02 -21.01 7.12
N LEU A 65 -6.00 -21.59 5.90
CA LEU A 65 -7.09 -22.43 5.43
C LEU A 65 -7.27 -23.69 6.30
N LEU A 66 -6.19 -24.43 6.59
CA LEU A 66 -6.25 -25.63 7.43
C LEU A 66 -6.74 -25.32 8.85
N GLU A 67 -6.28 -24.21 9.44
CA GLU A 67 -6.72 -23.70 10.75
C GLU A 67 -8.21 -23.32 10.71
N SER A 68 -8.67 -22.64 9.65
CA SER A 68 -10.09 -22.29 9.44
C SER A 68 -10.99 -23.53 9.26
N LEU A 69 -10.52 -24.57 8.56
CA LEU A 69 -11.26 -25.82 8.39
C LEU A 69 -11.34 -26.62 9.70
N ALA A 70 -10.29 -26.55 10.53
CA ALA A 70 -10.28 -27.16 11.86
C ALA A 70 -11.24 -26.46 12.84
N ASP A 71 -11.29 -25.12 12.85
CA ASP A 71 -12.27 -24.37 13.64
C ASP A 71 -13.71 -24.63 13.16
N LEU A 72 -13.93 -24.70 11.84
CA LEU A 72 -15.24 -25.03 11.28
C LEU A 72 -15.70 -26.44 11.68
N ASP A 73 -14.83 -27.46 11.64
CA ASP A 73 -15.15 -28.81 12.13
C ASP A 73 -15.44 -28.80 13.65
N ALA A 74 -14.61 -28.12 14.44
CA ALA A 74 -14.83 -27.98 15.88
C ALA A 74 -16.17 -27.28 16.20
N SER A 75 -16.57 -26.31 15.39
CA SER A 75 -17.86 -25.61 15.52
C SER A 75 -19.04 -26.44 15.04
N LEU A 76 -18.90 -27.24 13.98
CA LEU A 76 -19.92 -28.20 13.53
C LEU A 76 -20.15 -29.32 14.56
N ARG A 77 -19.10 -29.79 15.23
CA ARG A 77 -19.18 -30.81 16.29
C ARG A 77 -19.98 -30.37 17.52
N LYS A 78 -19.97 -29.06 17.84
CA LYS A 78 -20.83 -28.49 18.90
C LYS A 78 -22.32 -28.62 18.56
N LEU A 79 -22.66 -28.83 17.29
CA LEU A 79 -24.02 -29.03 16.77
C LEU A 79 -24.29 -30.50 16.37
N ASN A 80 -23.52 -31.46 16.90
CA ASN A 80 -23.56 -32.90 16.57
C ASN A 80 -23.30 -33.23 15.07
N SER A 81 -22.74 -32.29 14.32
CA SER A 81 -22.34 -32.48 12.93
C SER A 81 -20.81 -32.59 12.82
N ARG A 82 -20.28 -32.60 11.59
CA ARG A 82 -18.83 -32.61 11.32
C ARG A 82 -18.55 -32.10 9.91
N LEU A 83 -17.32 -31.63 9.68
CA LEU A 83 -16.83 -31.34 8.35
C LEU A 83 -16.34 -32.64 7.66
N ILE A 84 -16.67 -32.78 6.38
CA ILE A 84 -16.16 -33.82 5.50
C ILE A 84 -15.27 -33.14 4.45
N VAL A 85 -13.98 -33.47 4.44
CA VAL A 85 -13.04 -32.90 3.48
C VAL A 85 -12.83 -33.89 2.33
N LEU A 86 -13.34 -33.54 1.14
CA LEU A 86 -13.13 -34.28 -0.09
C LEU A 86 -11.85 -33.79 -0.79
N HIS A 87 -11.08 -34.70 -1.36
CA HIS A 87 -9.86 -34.40 -2.11
C HIS A 87 -10.11 -34.71 -3.60
N GLY A 88 -10.08 -33.70 -4.47
CA GLY A 88 -10.34 -33.88 -5.90
C GLY A 88 -11.06 -32.70 -6.54
N ASP A 89 -11.36 -32.83 -7.84
CA ASP A 89 -12.14 -31.82 -8.57
C ASP A 89 -13.58 -31.79 -8.03
N PRO A 90 -14.10 -30.65 -7.53
CA PRO A 90 -15.49 -30.56 -7.05
C PRO A 90 -16.53 -30.88 -8.13
N VAL A 91 -16.19 -30.74 -9.43
CA VAL A 91 -17.09 -31.13 -10.54
C VAL A 91 -17.36 -32.64 -10.55
N GLU A 92 -16.42 -33.46 -10.07
CA GLU A 92 -16.54 -34.92 -10.01
C GLU A 92 -16.87 -35.41 -8.59
N ALA A 93 -16.23 -34.82 -7.58
CA ALA A 93 -16.32 -35.25 -6.19
C ALA A 93 -17.70 -34.98 -5.56
N LEU A 94 -18.36 -33.86 -5.90
CA LEU A 94 -19.66 -33.51 -5.32
C LEU A 94 -20.79 -34.42 -5.84
N PRO A 95 -20.96 -34.66 -7.16
CA PRO A 95 -21.96 -35.62 -7.64
C PRO A 95 -21.71 -37.05 -7.14
N ALA A 96 -20.45 -37.46 -7.00
CA ALA A 96 -20.09 -38.76 -6.44
C ALA A 96 -20.51 -38.90 -4.97
N ALA A 97 -20.19 -37.89 -4.13
CA ALA A 97 -20.58 -37.84 -2.73
C ALA A 97 -22.11 -37.80 -2.55
N CYS A 98 -22.83 -36.99 -3.34
CA CYS A 98 -24.29 -36.96 -3.31
C CYS A 98 -24.90 -38.33 -3.61
N LYS A 99 -24.35 -39.05 -4.60
CA LYS A 99 -24.79 -40.40 -4.96
C LYS A 99 -24.49 -41.42 -3.85
N GLU A 100 -23.30 -41.36 -3.25
CA GLU A 100 -22.89 -42.27 -2.17
C GLU A 100 -23.81 -42.13 -0.94
N TRP A 101 -24.14 -40.91 -0.55
CA TRP A 101 -24.96 -40.62 0.64
C TRP A 101 -26.46 -40.53 0.36
N SER A 102 -26.88 -40.90 -0.86
CA SER A 102 -28.28 -40.82 -1.34
C SER A 102 -28.91 -39.43 -1.16
N ALA A 103 -28.09 -38.37 -1.25
CA ALA A 103 -28.56 -37.00 -1.19
C ALA A 103 -29.31 -36.62 -2.47
N SER A 104 -30.47 -35.98 -2.29
CA SER A 104 -31.32 -35.47 -3.37
C SER A 104 -31.08 -33.99 -3.68
N ARG A 105 -30.29 -33.30 -2.83
CA ARG A 105 -30.02 -31.86 -2.95
C ARG A 105 -28.53 -31.55 -2.72
N LEU A 106 -27.99 -30.66 -3.55
CA LEU A 106 -26.68 -30.04 -3.38
C LEU A 106 -26.89 -28.52 -3.13
N ALA A 107 -26.37 -28.02 -2.03
CA ALA A 107 -26.50 -26.62 -1.63
C ALA A 107 -25.13 -25.94 -1.46
N TYR A 108 -24.99 -24.70 -1.91
CA TYR A 108 -23.78 -23.90 -1.76
C TYR A 108 -24.08 -22.41 -1.93
N GLU A 109 -23.26 -21.54 -1.36
CA GLU A 109 -23.38 -20.09 -1.60
C GLU A 109 -23.05 -19.73 -3.06
N LEU A 110 -23.52 -18.61 -3.60
CA LEU A 110 -23.04 -18.09 -4.88
C LEU A 110 -21.60 -17.56 -4.77
N ASP A 111 -20.93 -17.35 -5.90
CA ASP A 111 -19.57 -16.80 -5.98
C ASP A 111 -19.32 -16.20 -7.36
N TYR A 112 -18.77 -14.97 -7.43
CA TYR A 112 -18.84 -14.15 -8.65
C TYR A 112 -17.52 -14.04 -9.44
N GLU A 113 -16.39 -14.58 -8.98
CA GLU A 113 -15.16 -14.57 -9.80
C GLU A 113 -15.24 -15.55 -10.97
N GLN A 114 -14.57 -15.19 -12.08
CA GLN A 114 -14.59 -15.94 -13.35
C GLN A 114 -14.17 -17.41 -13.25
N TYR A 115 -13.36 -17.80 -12.26
CA TYR A 115 -13.02 -19.20 -12.03
C TYR A 115 -14.17 -19.93 -11.32
N SER A 116 -14.70 -19.36 -10.24
CA SER A 116 -15.83 -19.93 -9.49
C SER A 116 -17.07 -20.06 -10.37
N LEU A 117 -17.45 -19.04 -11.13
CA LEU A 117 -18.60 -19.10 -12.06
C LEU A 117 -18.48 -20.24 -13.09
N ARG A 118 -17.28 -20.49 -13.63
CA ARG A 118 -17.05 -21.59 -14.59
C ARG A 118 -17.13 -22.96 -13.93
N ARG A 119 -16.53 -23.11 -12.75
CA ARG A 119 -16.58 -24.34 -11.94
C ARG A 119 -18.01 -24.64 -11.50
N ASP A 120 -18.72 -23.66 -10.95
CA ASP A 120 -20.05 -23.83 -10.36
C ASP A 120 -21.11 -24.09 -11.44
N LYS A 121 -20.93 -23.53 -12.64
CA LYS A 121 -21.73 -23.91 -13.83
C LYS A 121 -21.52 -25.39 -14.21
N ALA A 122 -20.30 -25.90 -14.13
CA ALA A 122 -20.01 -27.31 -14.41
C ALA A 122 -20.55 -28.24 -13.30
N VAL A 123 -20.35 -27.88 -12.02
CA VAL A 123 -20.93 -28.60 -10.86
C VAL A 123 -22.46 -28.66 -10.98
N ARG A 124 -23.13 -27.52 -11.20
CA ARG A 124 -24.58 -27.45 -11.38
C ARG A 124 -25.05 -28.34 -12.53
N SER A 125 -24.39 -28.25 -13.68
CA SER A 125 -24.77 -29.05 -14.85
C SER A 125 -24.65 -30.56 -14.61
N GLN A 126 -23.60 -31.02 -13.91
CA GLN A 126 -23.48 -32.43 -13.53
C GLN A 126 -24.49 -32.85 -12.47
N ALA A 127 -24.75 -31.99 -11.47
CA ALA A 127 -25.72 -32.25 -10.42
C ALA A 127 -27.15 -32.38 -10.97
N GLU A 128 -27.57 -31.46 -11.83
CA GLU A 128 -28.87 -31.49 -12.52
C GLU A 128 -29.00 -32.72 -13.43
N GLN A 129 -27.94 -33.11 -14.16
CA GLN A 129 -27.90 -34.35 -14.94
C GLN A 129 -27.99 -35.63 -14.08
N ALA A 130 -27.49 -35.57 -12.85
CA ALA A 130 -27.63 -36.64 -11.85
C ALA A 130 -29.00 -36.64 -11.14
N GLY A 131 -29.89 -35.70 -11.45
CA GLY A 131 -31.23 -35.57 -10.85
C GLY A 131 -31.25 -34.89 -9.49
N LEU A 132 -30.20 -34.15 -9.13
CA LEU A 132 -30.10 -33.41 -7.86
C LEU A 132 -30.77 -32.04 -7.96
N GLU A 133 -31.48 -31.65 -6.91
CA GLU A 133 -31.89 -30.25 -6.70
C GLU A 133 -30.67 -29.40 -6.33
N VAL A 134 -30.47 -28.26 -7.00
CA VAL A 134 -29.34 -27.35 -6.72
C VAL A 134 -29.85 -26.06 -6.07
N VAL A 135 -29.52 -25.85 -4.80
CA VAL A 135 -29.91 -24.68 -4.02
C VAL A 135 -28.72 -23.72 -3.88
N THR A 136 -28.92 -22.45 -4.19
CA THR A 136 -27.86 -21.42 -4.09
C THR A 136 -28.37 -20.10 -3.54
N CYS A 137 -27.63 -19.51 -2.61
CA CYS A 137 -27.95 -18.21 -1.99
C CYS A 137 -26.74 -17.26 -2.03
N VAL A 138 -26.98 -15.96 -2.07
CA VAL A 138 -25.92 -14.94 -1.89
C VAL A 138 -25.55 -14.82 -0.41
N GLY A 139 -24.25 -14.67 -0.08
CA GLY A 139 -23.80 -14.56 1.31
C GLY A 139 -22.47 -13.82 1.56
N HIS A 140 -21.76 -13.34 0.53
CA HIS A 140 -20.50 -12.57 0.68
C HIS A 140 -20.59 -11.15 0.07
N THR A 141 -21.77 -10.74 -0.38
CA THR A 141 -22.07 -9.35 -0.78
C THR A 141 -23.25 -8.84 0.03
N LEU A 142 -23.27 -7.53 0.33
CA LEU A 142 -24.34 -6.90 1.11
C LEU A 142 -25.73 -7.05 0.46
N VAL A 143 -25.78 -7.01 -0.86
CA VAL A 143 -26.97 -7.23 -1.68
C VAL A 143 -26.61 -8.14 -2.85
N ASP A 144 -27.61 -8.73 -3.49
CA ASP A 144 -27.42 -9.47 -4.75
C ASP A 144 -26.96 -8.51 -5.86
N PRO A 145 -25.77 -8.71 -6.48
CA PRO A 145 -25.32 -7.93 -7.63
C PRO A 145 -26.31 -7.92 -8.81
N GLU A 146 -27.09 -8.98 -9.00
CA GLU A 146 -28.12 -9.03 -10.04
C GLU A 146 -29.26 -8.04 -9.76
N ALA A 147 -29.60 -7.78 -8.49
CA ALA A 147 -30.57 -6.74 -8.15
C ALA A 147 -30.08 -5.34 -8.55
N LEU A 148 -28.79 -5.05 -8.35
CA LEU A 148 -28.18 -3.79 -8.78
C LEU A 148 -28.12 -3.67 -10.31
N LEU A 149 -27.85 -4.77 -11.02
CA LEU A 149 -27.92 -4.82 -12.49
C LEU A 149 -29.35 -4.60 -13.00
N LEU A 150 -30.37 -5.15 -12.34
CA LEU A 150 -31.76 -4.89 -12.70
C LEU A 150 -32.14 -3.41 -12.52
N LEU A 151 -31.73 -2.78 -11.41
CA LEU A 151 -31.94 -1.34 -11.18
C LEU A 151 -31.19 -0.47 -12.22
N SER A 152 -30.04 -0.91 -12.72
CA SER A 152 -29.30 -0.25 -13.82
C SER A 152 -29.77 -0.65 -15.23
N ARG A 153 -30.87 -1.39 -15.37
CA ARG A 153 -31.45 -1.88 -16.63
C ARG A 153 -30.52 -2.81 -17.44
N GLY A 154 -29.76 -3.63 -16.73
CA GLY A 154 -28.77 -4.58 -17.28
C GLY A 154 -27.42 -3.95 -17.65
N ALA A 155 -27.25 -2.63 -17.46
CA ALA A 155 -25.98 -1.96 -17.75
C ALA A 155 -24.99 -2.08 -16.57
N PRO A 156 -23.73 -2.48 -16.79
CA PRO A 156 -22.70 -2.45 -15.75
C PRO A 156 -22.58 -1.06 -15.10
N VAL A 157 -22.43 -1.03 -13.78
CA VAL A 157 -22.30 0.23 -13.02
C VAL A 157 -20.83 0.60 -12.91
N THR A 158 -20.39 1.55 -13.74
CA THR A 158 -18.97 1.94 -13.88
C THR A 158 -18.56 3.18 -13.07
N SER A 159 -19.48 3.76 -12.28
CA SER A 159 -19.22 4.91 -11.39
C SER A 159 -19.60 4.54 -9.96
N TYR A 160 -18.71 4.83 -9.01
CA TYR A 160 -18.92 4.49 -7.60
C TYR A 160 -20.09 5.26 -6.97
N ASP A 161 -20.32 6.53 -7.32
CA ASP A 161 -21.48 7.28 -6.81
C ASP A 161 -22.80 6.76 -7.38
N LYS A 162 -22.82 6.33 -8.65
CA LYS A 162 -23.98 5.64 -9.22
C LYS A 162 -24.24 4.31 -8.48
N PHE A 163 -23.18 3.56 -8.18
CA PHE A 163 -23.27 2.33 -7.38
C PHE A 163 -23.83 2.60 -5.98
N ARG A 164 -23.31 3.61 -5.26
CA ARG A 164 -23.82 4.02 -3.94
C ARG A 164 -25.30 4.40 -3.97
N GLY A 165 -25.74 5.14 -4.98
CA GLY A 165 -27.14 5.52 -5.15
C GLY A 165 -28.07 4.31 -5.34
N LEU A 166 -27.67 3.36 -6.19
CA LEU A 166 -28.44 2.13 -6.43
C LEU A 166 -28.42 1.19 -5.21
N LEU A 167 -27.28 1.08 -4.52
CA LEU A 167 -27.16 0.32 -3.27
C LEU A 167 -28.05 0.88 -2.17
N ALA A 168 -28.09 2.21 -1.99
CA ALA A 168 -28.96 2.86 -1.02
C ALA A 168 -30.46 2.67 -1.36
N GLN A 169 -30.82 2.67 -2.65
CA GLN A 169 -32.17 2.35 -3.10
C GLN A 169 -32.54 0.89 -2.77
N GLU A 170 -31.65 -0.06 -3.06
CA GLU A 170 -31.87 -1.48 -2.81
C GLU A 170 -31.98 -1.79 -1.31
N LEU A 171 -31.04 -1.30 -0.48
CA LEU A 171 -31.07 -1.47 0.98
C LEU A 171 -32.31 -0.83 1.64
N LYS A 172 -32.86 0.24 1.05
CA LYS A 172 -34.12 0.84 1.52
C LYS A 172 -35.35 -0.02 1.17
N ALA A 173 -35.31 -0.76 0.07
CA ALA A 173 -36.39 -1.66 -0.34
C ALA A 173 -36.31 -3.03 0.36
N ARG A 174 -35.09 -3.54 0.56
CA ARG A 174 -34.78 -4.82 1.20
C ARG A 174 -33.62 -4.63 2.21
N PRO A 175 -33.93 -4.23 3.46
CA PRO A 175 -32.92 -4.11 4.50
C PRO A 175 -32.23 -5.44 4.79
N VAL A 176 -30.91 -5.40 4.99
CA VAL A 176 -30.09 -6.55 5.33
C VAL A 176 -30.12 -6.78 6.83
N THR A 177 -30.30 -8.03 7.24
CA THR A 177 -30.27 -8.46 8.64
C THR A 177 -29.35 -9.66 8.78
N THR A 178 -28.47 -9.64 9.77
CA THR A 178 -27.58 -10.78 10.08
C THR A 178 -28.37 -11.99 10.56
N LEU A 179 -28.05 -13.17 10.03
CA LEU A 179 -28.68 -14.42 10.47
C LEU A 179 -27.87 -15.04 11.63
N PRO A 180 -28.50 -15.43 12.74
CA PRO A 180 -27.80 -16.16 13.81
C PRO A 180 -27.34 -17.53 13.30
N PRO A 181 -26.30 -18.13 13.91
CA PRO A 181 -25.92 -19.51 13.60
C PRO A 181 -27.10 -20.46 13.90
N PRO A 182 -27.25 -21.56 13.13
CA PRO A 182 -28.30 -22.54 13.38
C PRO A 182 -28.12 -23.19 14.76
N ALA A 183 -29.19 -23.22 15.55
CA ALA A 183 -29.18 -23.78 16.92
C ALA A 183 -28.97 -25.31 16.95
N SER A 184 -29.26 -25.98 15.83
CA SER A 184 -29.05 -27.40 15.59
C SER A 184 -28.93 -27.64 14.08
N LEU A 185 -28.20 -28.67 13.66
CA LEU A 185 -28.19 -29.15 12.29
C LEU A 185 -28.83 -30.55 12.22
N PRO A 186 -29.40 -30.96 11.08
CA PRO A 186 -29.82 -32.34 10.85
C PRO A 186 -28.62 -33.30 10.96
N ASP A 187 -28.83 -34.48 11.52
CA ASP A 187 -27.78 -35.49 11.71
C ASP A 187 -27.15 -35.92 10.37
N GLY A 188 -25.85 -36.25 10.40
CA GLY A 188 -25.09 -36.68 9.21
C GLY A 188 -25.43 -38.08 8.68
N GLY A 189 -26.53 -38.70 9.10
CA GLY A 189 -26.97 -40.03 8.70
C GLY A 189 -26.02 -41.19 9.07
N ASP A 190 -26.43 -42.41 8.73
CA ASP A 190 -25.60 -43.64 8.85
C ASP A 190 -24.57 -43.76 7.69
N ALA A 191 -24.08 -42.64 7.15
CA ALA A 191 -23.05 -42.67 6.13
C ALA A 191 -21.80 -43.36 6.69
N SER A 192 -21.29 -44.35 5.95
CA SER A 192 -20.06 -45.09 6.31
C SER A 192 -18.99 -44.11 6.78
N PRO A 193 -18.36 -44.33 7.94
CA PRO A 193 -17.42 -43.35 8.47
C PRO A 193 -16.35 -43.07 7.42
N PRO A 194 -16.23 -41.81 6.92
CA PRO A 194 -15.21 -41.47 5.94
C PRO A 194 -13.83 -41.79 6.54
N PRO A 195 -12.79 -41.99 5.69
CA PRO A 195 -11.45 -42.32 6.15
C PRO A 195 -11.01 -41.43 7.31
N PRO A 196 -10.20 -41.97 8.25
CA PRO A 196 -9.80 -41.24 9.45
C PRO A 196 -9.31 -39.85 9.07
N PRO A 197 -9.70 -38.80 9.83
CA PRO A 197 -9.45 -37.43 9.44
C PRO A 197 -7.98 -37.27 9.07
N VAL A 198 -7.72 -36.88 7.82
CA VAL A 198 -6.39 -36.46 7.40
C VAL A 198 -5.94 -35.44 8.42
N SER A 199 -4.78 -35.65 9.03
CA SER A 199 -4.28 -34.74 10.06
C SER A 199 -4.06 -33.38 9.43
N LEU A 200 -5.04 -32.48 9.55
CA LEU A 200 -4.97 -31.08 9.13
C LEU A 200 -4.10 -30.28 10.10
N SER A 201 -3.04 -30.90 10.62
CA SER A 201 -2.04 -30.24 11.44
C SER A 201 -1.39 -29.17 10.56
N PRO A 202 -1.54 -27.88 10.88
CA PRO A 202 -0.75 -26.87 10.20
C PRO A 202 0.73 -27.18 10.44
N PRO A 203 1.64 -26.80 9.51
CA PRO A 203 3.05 -26.81 9.83
C PRO A 203 3.24 -26.01 11.13
N PRO A 204 4.06 -26.50 12.08
CA PRO A 204 4.22 -25.82 13.37
C PRO A 204 4.63 -24.37 13.10
N PRO A 205 4.12 -23.40 13.89
CA PRO A 205 4.56 -22.01 13.76
C PRO A 205 6.08 -21.95 13.82
N ALA A 206 6.66 -21.01 13.06
CA ALA A 206 7.96 -20.49 13.42
C ALA A 206 7.84 -20.06 14.89
N ALA A 207 8.58 -20.73 15.77
CA ALA A 207 8.54 -20.42 17.18
C ALA A 207 8.94 -18.95 17.34
N LEU A 208 8.03 -18.15 17.88
CA LEU A 208 8.39 -16.82 18.36
C LEU A 208 9.47 -17.03 19.45
N PRO A 209 10.55 -16.23 19.45
CA PRO A 209 11.49 -16.23 20.57
C PRO A 209 10.77 -16.19 21.92
N ASP A 210 11.21 -16.97 22.90
CA ASP A 210 10.63 -16.91 24.24
C ASP A 210 10.91 -15.50 24.81
N GLY A 211 9.85 -14.70 24.98
CA GLY A 211 9.94 -13.29 25.40
C GLY A 211 10.38 -13.06 26.84
N GLY A 212 10.60 -14.13 27.62
CA GLY A 212 10.89 -14.08 29.05
C GLY A 212 9.72 -13.55 29.89
N ASP A 213 10.00 -13.26 31.16
CA ASP A 213 9.07 -12.58 32.09
C ASP A 213 9.15 -11.03 31.97
N GLU A 214 9.77 -10.52 30.91
CA GLU A 214 9.92 -9.08 30.68
C GLU A 214 8.66 -8.49 30.04
N GLY A 215 8.39 -7.20 30.29
CA GLY A 215 7.22 -6.53 29.70
C GLY A 215 7.28 -6.51 28.17
N GLY A 216 6.13 -6.57 27.49
CA GLY A 216 6.06 -6.84 26.04
C GLY A 216 6.93 -5.95 25.13
N ALA A 217 7.22 -4.71 25.53
CA ALA A 217 8.15 -3.84 24.81
C ALA A 217 9.60 -4.36 24.83
N ALA A 218 10.07 -4.84 25.99
CA ALA A 218 11.39 -5.45 26.12
C ALA A 218 11.44 -6.80 25.39
N ALA A 219 10.41 -7.63 25.53
CA ALA A 219 10.28 -8.89 24.79
C ALA A 219 10.31 -8.69 23.25
N LEU A 220 9.61 -7.68 22.73
CA LEU A 220 9.63 -7.31 21.31
C LEU A 220 11.02 -6.87 20.84
N VAL A 221 11.68 -5.98 21.58
CA VAL A 221 13.03 -5.50 21.25
C VAL A 221 14.05 -6.64 21.31
N LEU A 222 14.01 -7.47 22.35
CA LEU A 222 14.88 -8.63 22.53
C LEU A 222 14.70 -9.64 21.39
N ALA A 223 13.45 -9.96 21.02
CA ALA A 223 13.15 -10.85 19.90
C ALA A 223 13.79 -10.34 18.60
N LEU A 224 13.60 -9.06 18.26
CA LEU A 224 14.15 -8.45 17.04
C LEU A 224 15.68 -8.33 17.04
N SER A 225 16.27 -8.09 18.21
CA SER A 225 17.72 -8.04 18.42
C SER A 225 18.37 -9.43 18.35
N SER A 226 17.61 -10.49 18.67
CA SER A 226 18.06 -11.88 18.56
C SER A 226 17.96 -12.46 17.14
N MET A 227 17.20 -11.82 16.24
CA MET A 227 17.06 -12.23 14.86
C MET A 227 18.31 -11.90 14.04
N SER A 228 18.63 -12.76 13.06
CA SER A 228 19.61 -12.43 12.02
C SER A 228 19.23 -11.11 11.34
N PRO A 229 20.15 -10.14 11.18
CA PRO A 229 19.83 -8.84 10.56
C PRO A 229 19.16 -8.99 9.20
N TYR A 230 18.00 -8.38 9.04
CA TYR A 230 17.25 -8.43 7.79
C TYR A 230 17.85 -7.45 6.78
N GLN A 231 18.20 -7.94 5.59
CA GLN A 231 18.59 -7.07 4.49
C GLN A 231 17.32 -6.54 3.80
N PHE A 232 16.99 -5.26 4.03
CA PHE A 232 15.93 -4.59 3.28
C PHE A 232 16.29 -4.51 1.80
N ARG A 233 15.27 -4.48 0.94
CA ARG A 233 15.42 -4.56 -0.51
C ARG A 233 14.56 -3.56 -1.25
N LYS A 234 15.13 -3.02 -2.31
CA LYS A 234 14.49 -2.15 -3.30
C LYS A 234 14.18 -2.90 -4.59
N LEU A 235 13.25 -2.37 -5.37
CA LEU A 235 13.06 -2.78 -6.75
C LEU A 235 14.27 -2.35 -7.58
N LYS A 236 14.73 -3.25 -8.45
CA LYS A 236 15.73 -2.90 -9.47
C LYS A 236 15.16 -1.84 -10.41
N THR A 237 16.03 -0.97 -10.92
CA THR A 237 15.69 -0.05 -12.03
C THR A 237 15.28 -0.77 -13.32
N THR A 238 15.59 -2.07 -13.42
CA THR A 238 15.17 -2.97 -14.51
C THR A 238 13.97 -3.85 -14.16
N ALA A 239 13.33 -3.64 -13.00
CA ALA A 239 12.14 -4.37 -12.60
C ALA A 239 10.96 -4.05 -13.53
N SER A 240 10.26 -5.09 -13.97
CA SER A 240 9.06 -4.95 -14.80
C SER A 240 7.80 -4.76 -13.94
N ALA A 241 6.71 -4.29 -14.54
CA ALA A 241 5.39 -4.19 -13.88
C ALA A 241 4.81 -5.55 -13.39
N SER A 242 5.46 -6.68 -13.67
CA SER A 242 5.12 -8.00 -13.11
C SER A 242 5.84 -8.33 -11.80
N CYS A 243 6.82 -7.51 -11.41
CA CYS A 243 7.51 -7.63 -10.13
C CYS A 243 6.57 -7.28 -8.97
N ASN A 244 6.68 -8.06 -7.90
CA ASN A 244 5.94 -7.91 -6.65
C ASN A 244 6.83 -8.42 -5.49
N ILE A 245 6.38 -8.22 -4.25
CA ILE A 245 7.16 -8.58 -3.03
C ILE A 245 7.53 -10.07 -2.95
N GLU A 246 6.77 -10.95 -3.60
CA GLU A 246 7.01 -12.41 -3.66
C GLU A 246 7.93 -12.83 -4.83
N SER A 247 8.39 -11.87 -5.65
CA SER A 247 9.18 -12.17 -6.85
C SER A 247 10.61 -12.60 -6.51
N PRO A 248 11.21 -13.55 -7.27
CA PRO A 248 12.53 -14.09 -6.95
C PRO A 248 13.59 -13.00 -6.78
N THR A 249 14.36 -13.13 -5.70
CA THR A 249 15.30 -12.09 -5.21
C THR A 249 16.21 -11.58 -6.32
N GLY A 250 16.90 -12.46 -7.05
CA GLY A 250 17.81 -12.05 -8.12
C GLY A 250 17.17 -11.37 -9.34
N ALA A 251 15.85 -11.52 -9.54
CA ALA A 251 15.16 -11.05 -10.75
C ALA A 251 14.60 -9.63 -10.62
N CYS A 252 13.93 -9.32 -9.52
CA CYS A 252 13.20 -8.05 -9.33
C CYS A 252 13.81 -7.13 -8.25
N TRP A 253 14.59 -7.70 -7.32
CA TRP A 253 14.97 -7.04 -6.08
C TRP A 253 16.49 -6.95 -5.94
N GLU A 254 16.96 -5.89 -5.31
CA GLU A 254 18.35 -5.74 -4.86
C GLU A 254 18.37 -5.11 -3.48
N ASP A 255 19.52 -5.12 -2.82
CA ASP A 255 19.62 -4.67 -1.43
C ASP A 255 19.48 -3.13 -1.37
N SER A 256 18.75 -2.64 -0.37
CA SER A 256 18.53 -1.20 -0.15
C SER A 256 19.80 -0.51 0.30
N GLU A 257 20.05 0.70 -0.20
CA GLU A 257 21.17 1.56 0.21
C GLU A 257 20.75 2.58 1.27
N GLN A 258 19.44 2.79 1.48
CA GLN A 258 18.91 3.70 2.50
C GLN A 258 18.43 3.00 3.78
N TYR A 259 17.88 1.79 3.69
CA TYR A 259 17.17 1.16 4.80
C TYR A 259 17.97 0.01 5.43
N PHE A 260 18.35 0.19 6.69
CA PHE A 260 19.12 -0.82 7.45
C PHE A 260 18.34 -1.34 8.66
N TRP A 261 18.51 -2.63 8.98
CA TRP A 261 17.87 -3.29 10.12
C TRP A 261 18.27 -2.67 11.46
N ALA A 262 19.55 -2.34 11.64
CA ALA A 262 20.05 -1.74 12.88
C ALA A 262 19.34 -0.41 13.21
N ASP A 263 19.16 0.45 12.22
CA ASP A 263 18.49 1.75 12.38
C ASP A 263 17.00 1.58 12.73
N MET A 264 16.35 0.58 12.13
CA MET A 264 14.95 0.23 12.40
C MET A 264 14.77 -0.25 13.83
N VAL A 265 15.59 -1.23 14.25
CA VAL A 265 15.55 -1.77 15.62
C VAL A 265 15.91 -0.69 16.64
N GLY A 266 16.92 0.14 16.39
CA GLY A 266 17.30 1.23 17.30
C GLY A 266 16.26 2.35 17.40
N ALA A 267 15.52 2.64 16.33
CA ALA A 267 14.37 3.55 16.39
C ALA A 267 13.19 2.92 17.15
N LEU A 268 12.89 1.66 16.90
CA LEU A 268 11.82 0.93 17.57
C LEU A 268 12.09 0.76 19.06
N GLU A 269 13.34 0.46 19.46
CA GLU A 269 13.75 0.37 20.87
C GLU A 269 13.44 1.67 21.61
N LYS A 270 13.88 2.82 21.07
CA LYS A 270 13.57 4.16 21.62
C LYS A 270 12.05 4.37 21.76
N MET A 271 11.28 3.97 20.74
CA MET A 271 9.83 4.17 20.70
C MET A 271 9.03 3.20 21.58
N ALA A 272 9.49 1.97 21.78
CA ALA A 272 8.81 0.95 22.59
C ALA A 272 9.15 1.08 24.08
N THR A 273 10.39 1.44 24.43
CA THR A 273 10.88 1.44 25.82
C THR A 273 10.78 2.80 26.50
N ARG A 274 11.25 3.88 25.85
CA ARG A 274 11.20 5.25 26.35
C ARG A 274 9.94 5.98 25.88
N GLY A 275 9.59 5.81 24.61
CA GLY A 275 8.48 6.52 23.99
C GLY A 275 8.76 8.01 23.75
N VAL A 276 7.72 8.72 23.34
CA VAL A 276 7.73 10.14 23.00
C VAL A 276 6.30 10.68 23.09
N ALA A 277 6.11 11.92 23.53
CA ALA A 277 4.79 12.51 23.76
C ALA A 277 3.88 11.57 24.58
N GLY A 278 4.29 11.21 25.79
CA GLY A 278 3.56 10.30 26.69
C GLY A 278 3.16 8.93 26.13
N ARG A 279 3.69 8.51 24.97
CA ARG A 279 3.24 7.32 24.22
C ARG A 279 4.41 6.41 23.87
N THR A 280 4.17 5.11 23.91
CA THR A 280 5.09 4.08 23.43
C THR A 280 4.50 3.32 22.23
N PHE A 281 5.38 2.70 21.45
CA PHE A 281 4.97 1.73 20.43
C PHE A 281 4.30 0.55 21.11
N PHE A 282 3.09 0.21 20.68
CA PHE A 282 2.32 -0.84 21.32
C PHE A 282 2.90 -2.22 21.00
N ALA A 283 3.39 -2.89 22.04
CA ALA A 283 4.01 -4.21 21.95
C ALA A 283 3.15 -5.33 22.56
N SER A 284 2.46 -5.07 23.67
CA SER A 284 1.49 -5.99 24.28
C SER A 284 0.46 -5.22 25.12
N ALA A 285 -0.64 -5.89 25.48
CA ALA A 285 -1.59 -5.39 26.48
C ALA A 285 -0.92 -5.30 27.87
N ALA A 286 -1.35 -4.33 28.68
CA ALA A 286 -0.79 -4.11 30.01
C ALA A 286 -0.90 -5.37 30.91
N GLY A 287 0.23 -5.84 31.43
CA GLY A 287 0.30 -7.07 32.23
C GLY A 287 0.35 -8.37 31.41
N SER A 288 0.40 -8.31 30.09
CA SER A 288 0.60 -9.46 29.20
C SER A 288 2.05 -9.57 28.72
N SER A 289 2.62 -10.78 28.77
CA SER A 289 3.88 -11.15 28.11
C SER A 289 3.69 -11.54 26.64
N ASP A 290 2.45 -11.54 26.11
CA ASP A 290 2.18 -11.80 24.70
C ASP A 290 2.56 -10.58 23.83
N TYR A 291 3.76 -10.63 23.28
CA TYR A 291 4.30 -9.61 22.38
C TYR A 291 4.00 -9.89 20.89
N ALA A 292 3.24 -10.94 20.56
CA ALA A 292 2.89 -11.27 19.19
C ALA A 292 2.01 -10.18 18.54
N VAL A 293 1.19 -9.49 19.33
CA VAL A 293 0.42 -8.32 18.88
C VAL A 293 1.35 -7.16 18.50
N GLY A 294 2.45 -6.98 19.23
CA GLY A 294 3.52 -6.04 18.90
C GLY A 294 4.22 -6.37 17.58
N LEU A 295 4.47 -7.64 17.31
CA LEU A 295 4.97 -8.10 16.01
C LEU A 295 3.96 -7.85 14.88
N ALA A 296 2.66 -8.00 15.14
CA ALA A 296 1.62 -7.69 14.16
C ALA A 296 1.53 -6.18 13.86
N ASN A 297 1.57 -5.34 14.89
CA ASN A 297 1.63 -3.87 14.78
C ASN A 297 2.88 -3.44 13.99
N LEU A 298 4.04 -4.05 14.29
CA LEU A 298 5.29 -3.78 13.57
C LEU A 298 5.23 -4.27 12.11
N ALA A 299 4.62 -5.43 11.85
CA ALA A 299 4.43 -5.93 10.50
C ALA A 299 3.51 -5.02 9.67
N ALA A 300 2.47 -4.43 10.27
CA ALA A 300 1.59 -3.45 9.62
C ALA A 300 2.36 -2.15 9.28
N PHE A 301 3.14 -1.62 10.23
CA PHE A 301 4.05 -0.49 9.98
C PHE A 301 5.04 -0.81 8.84
N LEU A 302 5.75 -1.95 8.93
CA LEU A 302 6.74 -2.34 7.93
C LEU A 302 6.12 -2.56 6.54
N ALA A 303 4.91 -3.12 6.45
CA ALA A 303 4.19 -3.25 5.18
C ALA A 303 3.88 -1.88 4.54
N GLN A 304 3.47 -0.89 5.34
CA GLN A 304 3.28 0.48 4.86
C GLN A 304 4.61 1.09 4.41
N THR A 305 5.69 0.95 5.18
CA THR A 305 7.01 1.48 4.79
C THR A 305 7.55 0.84 3.50
N MET A 306 7.28 -0.45 3.29
CA MET A 306 7.67 -1.15 2.07
C MET A 306 6.97 -0.56 0.84
N GLN A 307 5.67 -0.29 0.96
CA GLN A 307 4.88 0.30 -0.13
C GLN A 307 5.27 1.75 -0.42
N GLU A 308 5.47 2.57 0.61
CA GLU A 308 5.71 4.01 0.43
C GLU A 308 7.13 4.38 0.03
N THR A 309 8.14 3.68 0.56
CA THR A 309 9.54 4.16 0.46
C THR A 309 10.59 3.07 0.20
N ILE A 310 10.58 1.94 0.92
CA ILE A 310 11.68 0.95 0.86
C ILE A 310 11.79 0.34 -0.54
N GLN A 311 10.66 0.00 -1.19
CA GLN A 311 10.70 -0.57 -2.54
C GLN A 311 11.29 0.38 -3.60
N TYR A 312 11.32 1.68 -3.32
CA TYR A 312 11.89 2.72 -4.18
C TYR A 312 13.26 3.22 -3.71
N ASP A 313 13.78 2.69 -2.60
CA ASP A 313 14.97 3.19 -1.88
C ASP A 313 14.90 4.69 -1.57
N ALA A 314 13.68 5.23 -1.43
CA ALA A 314 13.43 6.67 -1.29
C ALA A 314 13.36 7.07 0.19
N CYS A 315 13.59 8.34 0.50
CA CYS A 315 13.34 8.89 1.84
C CYS A 315 12.44 10.12 1.78
N ASP A 316 12.65 10.99 0.79
CA ASP A 316 11.67 11.97 0.36
C ASP A 316 10.58 11.30 -0.51
N GLU A 317 9.40 11.91 -0.51
CA GLU A 317 8.23 11.56 -1.31
C GLU A 317 8.53 11.53 -2.83
N ASN A 318 8.09 10.46 -3.51
CA ASN A 318 8.28 10.30 -4.95
C ASN A 318 7.35 11.24 -5.76
N ASN A 319 7.84 11.77 -6.89
CA ASN A 319 7.03 12.56 -7.81
C ASN A 319 6.07 11.67 -8.63
N TRP A 320 4.84 11.53 -8.14
CA TRP A 320 3.76 10.86 -8.86
C TRP A 320 2.92 11.88 -9.64
N SER A 321 3.31 12.14 -10.88
CA SER A 321 2.48 12.89 -11.83
C SER A 321 1.24 12.06 -12.20
N GLU A 322 0.04 12.60 -11.96
CA GLU A 322 -1.19 11.95 -12.45
C GLU A 322 -1.20 11.84 -13.98
N GLN A 323 -1.85 10.79 -14.50
CA GLN A 323 -2.08 10.64 -15.95
C GLN A 323 -2.81 11.87 -16.53
N SER A 324 -3.70 12.51 -15.77
CA SER A 324 -4.37 13.76 -16.15
C SER A 324 -3.37 14.89 -16.45
N ALA A 325 -2.37 15.08 -15.60
CA ALA A 325 -1.29 16.04 -15.78
C ALA A 325 -0.37 15.67 -16.95
N LEU A 326 -0.04 14.38 -17.10
CA LEU A 326 0.74 13.87 -18.23
C LEU A 326 0.01 14.09 -19.56
N ASP A 327 -1.30 13.84 -19.63
CA ASP A 327 -2.14 14.01 -20.81
C ASP A 327 -2.25 15.49 -21.22
N MET A 328 -2.38 16.41 -20.25
CA MET A 328 -2.38 17.86 -20.50
C MET A 328 -1.05 18.37 -21.06
N VAL A 329 0.06 17.84 -20.55
CA VAL A 329 1.41 18.16 -21.04
C VAL A 329 1.60 17.60 -22.46
N SER A 330 1.06 16.41 -22.71
CA SER A 330 1.07 15.77 -24.03
C SER A 330 0.27 16.55 -25.06
N ALA A 331 -0.92 17.05 -24.68
CA ALA A 331 -1.76 17.92 -25.50
C ALA A 331 -1.08 19.26 -25.88
N LYS A 332 0.03 19.63 -25.21
CA LYS A 332 0.86 20.81 -25.50
C LYS A 332 2.17 20.49 -26.24
N GLY A 333 2.30 19.27 -26.78
CA GLY A 333 3.40 18.89 -27.67
C GLY A 333 4.57 18.14 -27.01
N GLY A 334 4.42 17.69 -25.76
CA GLY A 334 5.28 16.62 -25.21
C GLY A 334 4.71 15.23 -25.52
N SER A 335 5.43 14.17 -25.15
CA SER A 335 4.88 12.80 -25.17
C SER A 335 4.36 12.39 -23.78
N PRO A 336 3.33 11.53 -23.69
CA PRO A 336 2.84 11.03 -22.40
C PRO A 336 3.91 10.23 -21.66
N GLY A 337 4.15 10.56 -20.39
CA GLY A 337 5.14 9.90 -19.52
C GLY A 337 6.58 10.40 -19.67
N GLU A 338 6.85 11.39 -20.54
CA GLU A 338 8.20 11.93 -20.75
C GLU A 338 8.48 13.23 -19.97
N ILE A 339 7.48 13.81 -19.30
CA ILE A 339 7.58 15.12 -18.63
C ILE A 339 6.97 15.10 -17.23
N TYR A 340 7.73 15.57 -16.24
CA TYR A 340 7.37 15.60 -14.81
C TYR A 340 7.49 17.02 -14.24
N PRO A 341 6.40 17.70 -13.86
CA PRO A 341 6.48 19.01 -13.21
C PRO A 341 6.96 18.88 -11.75
N ALA A 342 7.80 19.81 -11.30
CA ALA A 342 8.24 19.91 -9.91
C ALA A 342 7.05 20.16 -8.97
N SER A 343 6.02 20.88 -9.44
CA SER A 343 4.83 21.18 -8.63
C SER A 343 3.98 19.95 -8.27
N ALA A 344 4.11 18.81 -8.98
CA ALA A 344 3.39 17.57 -8.62
C ALA A 344 3.95 16.87 -7.36
N ALA A 345 5.25 17.01 -7.08
CA ALA A 345 5.86 16.54 -5.82
C ALA A 345 5.69 17.55 -4.67
N CYS A 346 5.34 18.80 -5.00
CA CYS A 346 5.03 19.90 -4.09
C CYS A 346 3.57 19.79 -3.53
N GLY A 347 3.03 18.56 -3.47
CA GLY A 347 1.67 18.25 -3.05
C GLY A 347 0.96 17.29 -4.01
N GLN A 348 1.08 15.99 -3.77
CA GLN A 348 0.41 14.98 -4.62
C GLN A 348 -1.11 15.18 -4.64
N LEU A 349 -1.75 14.85 -5.77
CA LEU A 349 -3.21 14.92 -5.97
C LEU A 349 -3.81 16.33 -5.72
N GLY A 350 -3.03 17.39 -5.96
CA GLY A 350 -3.47 18.78 -5.77
C GLY A 350 -3.49 19.25 -4.31
N GLN A 351 -2.83 18.53 -3.40
CA GLN A 351 -2.75 18.90 -1.99
C GLN A 351 -1.72 20.02 -1.77
N SER A 352 -1.75 20.64 -0.59
CA SER A 352 -0.72 21.60 -0.19
C SER A 352 -0.31 21.34 1.25
N TYR A 353 0.86 20.72 1.44
CA TYR A 353 1.32 20.27 2.76
C TYR A 353 1.59 21.41 3.74
N GLN A 354 1.86 22.64 3.26
CA GLN A 354 1.95 23.82 4.12
C GLN A 354 0.59 24.18 4.78
N SER A 355 -0.53 23.72 4.21
CA SER A 355 -1.87 23.91 4.74
C SER A 355 -2.27 22.84 5.77
N TYR A 356 -1.45 21.82 6.02
CA TYR A 356 -1.69 20.76 7.01
C TYR A 356 -1.41 21.29 8.43
N SER A 357 -2.24 22.24 8.86
CA SER A 357 -2.22 22.85 10.19
C SER A 357 -2.75 21.89 11.26
N CYS A 358 -2.35 22.10 12.51
CA CYS A 358 -2.89 21.34 13.63
C CYS A 358 -4.36 21.74 13.91
N PRO A 359 -5.15 20.90 14.60
CA PRO A 359 -6.56 21.18 14.88
C PRO A 359 -6.73 22.52 15.59
N ALA A 360 -7.68 23.36 15.14
CA ALA A 360 -7.89 24.70 15.70
C ALA A 360 -8.23 24.73 17.21
N GLY A 361 -8.68 23.60 17.77
CA GLY A 361 -8.87 23.43 19.22
C GLY A 361 -7.59 23.13 20.01
N GLY A 362 -6.42 23.09 19.36
CA GLY A 362 -5.14 22.72 19.93
C GLY A 362 -4.85 21.21 19.90
N VAL A 363 -3.66 20.85 20.40
CA VAL A 363 -3.17 19.47 20.54
C VAL A 363 -2.95 19.18 22.01
N LEU A 364 -3.48 18.07 22.52
CA LEU A 364 -3.23 17.64 23.90
C LEU A 364 -1.75 17.23 24.06
N ASP A 365 -1.00 17.87 24.96
CA ASP A 365 0.30 17.39 25.44
C ASP A 365 0.04 16.36 26.54
N PRO A 366 0.26 15.05 26.29
CA PRO A 366 -0.05 14.00 27.25
C PRO A 366 0.95 13.94 28.41
N ASP A 367 2.09 14.63 28.34
CA ASP A 367 3.02 14.73 29.47
C ASP A 367 2.50 15.71 30.54
N THR A 368 1.74 16.74 30.13
CA THR A 368 1.22 17.78 31.04
C THR A 368 -0.29 17.67 31.28
N GLY A 369 -1.02 17.04 30.36
CA GLY A 369 -2.49 17.01 30.32
C GLY A 369 -3.12 18.31 29.80
N GLU A 370 -2.32 19.23 29.28
CA GLU A 370 -2.78 20.55 28.80
C GLU A 370 -3.00 20.56 27.28
N THR A 371 -3.96 21.34 26.82
CA THR A 371 -4.20 21.57 25.39
C THR A 371 -3.31 22.71 24.90
N VAL A 372 -2.32 22.38 24.08
CA VAL A 372 -1.34 23.30 23.48
C VAL A 372 -1.96 23.95 22.24
N PRO A 373 -1.92 25.29 22.10
CA PRO A 373 -2.51 25.95 20.95
C PRO A 373 -1.69 25.69 19.66
N PRO A 374 -2.31 25.73 18.46
CA PRO A 374 -1.64 25.35 17.21
C PRO A 374 -0.33 26.09 16.94
N GLU A 375 -0.27 27.39 17.20
CA GLU A 375 0.92 28.23 17.06
C GLU A 375 2.12 27.80 17.93
N GLU A 376 1.88 27.08 19.02
CA GLU A 376 2.93 26.54 19.88
C GLU A 376 3.40 25.15 19.46
N VAL A 377 2.62 24.39 18.70
CA VAL A 377 2.94 22.99 18.34
C VAL A 377 3.23 22.79 16.84
N GLN A 378 2.68 23.59 15.93
CA GLN A 378 2.95 23.48 14.49
C GLN A 378 4.16 24.33 14.05
N CYS A 379 4.75 24.02 12.89
CA CYS A 379 5.75 24.88 12.27
C CYS A 379 5.12 26.11 11.62
N ALA A 380 5.82 27.25 11.65
CA ALA A 380 5.47 28.39 10.81
C ALA A 380 5.82 28.09 9.34
N VAL A 381 4.98 28.55 8.41
CA VAL A 381 5.31 28.52 6.97
C VAL A 381 6.27 29.67 6.68
N ASP A 382 7.49 29.34 6.30
CA ASP A 382 8.49 30.27 5.79
C ASP A 382 8.45 30.20 4.25
N PRO A 383 8.01 31.26 3.53
CA PRO A 383 7.99 31.28 2.07
C PRO A 383 9.40 31.37 1.47
N ASP A 384 10.37 31.92 2.20
CA ASP A 384 11.76 32.07 1.75
C ASP A 384 12.61 30.81 2.01
N MET A 385 12.01 29.77 2.63
CA MET A 385 12.69 28.51 2.92
C MET A 385 13.12 27.78 1.64
N VAL A 386 14.43 27.53 1.52
CA VAL A 386 15.01 26.71 0.45
C VAL A 386 15.40 25.34 0.99
N VAL A 387 14.82 24.28 0.42
CA VAL A 387 15.17 22.89 0.74
C VAL A 387 15.31 22.10 -0.55
N VAL A 388 16.32 21.24 -0.64
CA VAL A 388 16.53 20.29 -1.73
C VAL A 388 16.19 18.89 -1.24
N ALA A 389 15.40 18.13 -2.00
CA ALA A 389 15.09 16.73 -1.74
C ALA A 389 16.32 15.85 -1.96
N GLN A 390 16.29 14.64 -1.41
CA GLN A 390 17.15 13.56 -1.83
C GLN A 390 16.40 12.69 -2.85
N THR A 391 17.14 12.02 -3.73
CA THR A 391 16.58 11.03 -4.65
C THR A 391 17.53 9.86 -4.79
N SER A 392 16.96 8.66 -4.97
CA SER A 392 17.68 7.41 -5.21
C SER A 392 17.23 6.76 -6.53
N ALA A 393 16.62 7.54 -7.43
CA ALA A 393 16.11 7.08 -8.72
C ALA A 393 17.25 6.81 -9.72
N GLN A 394 17.86 5.62 -9.67
CA GLN A 394 19.02 5.24 -10.50
C GLN A 394 18.66 4.80 -11.95
N TRP A 395 17.57 5.31 -12.56
CA TRP A 395 17.11 4.89 -13.90
C TRP A 395 17.39 5.92 -15.01
N TYR A 396 17.49 5.48 -16.27
CA TYR A 396 17.81 6.33 -17.43
C TYR A 396 16.67 7.34 -17.70
N GLY A 397 16.93 8.62 -17.43
CA GLY A 397 15.94 9.68 -17.56
C GLY A 397 15.23 10.08 -16.26
N ALA A 398 15.69 9.58 -15.12
CA ALA A 398 15.19 10.02 -13.81
C ALA A 398 15.34 11.54 -13.61
N PRO A 399 14.36 12.22 -12.99
CA PRO A 399 14.47 13.64 -12.69
C PRO A 399 15.57 13.91 -11.64
N PRO A 400 16.25 15.07 -11.73
CA PRO A 400 17.15 15.53 -10.66
C PRO A 400 16.34 15.82 -9.37
N PRO A 401 17.00 15.95 -8.21
CA PRO A 401 16.30 16.21 -6.96
C PRO A 401 15.46 17.49 -7.04
N LEU A 402 14.21 17.40 -6.57
CA LEU A 402 13.34 18.56 -6.37
C LEU A 402 14.01 19.56 -5.43
N PHE A 403 13.75 20.84 -5.63
CA PHE A 403 13.98 21.85 -4.59
C PHE A 403 12.76 22.78 -4.50
N CYS A 404 12.53 23.31 -3.31
CA CYS A 404 11.62 24.44 -3.08
C CYS A 404 12.43 25.71 -2.90
N ALA A 405 11.86 26.84 -3.34
CA ALA A 405 12.46 28.16 -3.28
C ALA A 405 11.35 29.23 -3.36
N PRO A 406 11.58 30.45 -2.83
CA PRO A 406 10.63 31.55 -2.96
C PRO A 406 10.40 31.97 -4.41
N ARG A 407 9.22 32.55 -4.69
CA ARG A 407 8.81 33.05 -6.03
C ARG A 407 9.74 34.13 -6.59
N THR A 408 10.45 34.84 -5.73
CA THR A 408 11.47 35.83 -6.12
C THR A 408 12.73 35.19 -6.73
N ALA A 409 13.00 33.91 -6.44
CA ALA A 409 14.08 33.13 -7.02
C ALA A 409 13.59 32.19 -8.13
N VAL A 410 12.39 31.61 -7.99
CA VAL A 410 11.78 30.70 -8.96
C VAL A 410 10.32 31.10 -9.22
N PRO A 411 10.05 32.00 -10.18
CA PRO A 411 8.71 32.53 -10.43
C PRO A 411 7.71 31.48 -10.95
N GLU A 412 8.19 30.47 -11.67
CA GLU A 412 7.40 29.33 -12.17
C GLU A 412 8.10 28.01 -11.83
N ALA A 413 7.32 27.00 -11.44
CA ALA A 413 7.81 25.68 -11.06
C ALA A 413 8.55 25.00 -12.24
N PRO A 414 9.78 24.51 -12.04
CA PRO A 414 10.51 23.82 -13.11
C PRO A 414 9.81 22.52 -13.51
N ARG A 415 10.11 22.04 -14.72
CA ARG A 415 9.65 20.73 -15.21
C ARG A 415 10.81 19.96 -15.79
N TRP A 416 10.84 18.66 -15.52
CA TRP A 416 11.79 17.73 -16.10
C TRP A 416 11.19 17.16 -17.39
N ASP A 417 11.98 17.12 -18.47
CA ASP A 417 11.58 16.61 -19.79
C ASP A 417 12.69 15.70 -20.31
N VAL A 418 12.41 14.41 -20.45
CA VAL A 418 13.39 13.41 -20.94
C VAL A 418 13.51 13.41 -22.47
N SER A 419 12.53 13.98 -23.19
CA SER A 419 12.49 13.99 -24.66
C SER A 419 13.48 14.98 -25.30
N GLY A 420 13.99 15.94 -24.52
CA GLY A 420 14.91 17.00 -24.97
C GLY A 420 16.34 16.57 -25.31
N TRP A 421 16.66 15.28 -25.31
CA TRP A 421 17.99 14.76 -25.70
C TRP A 421 18.11 14.66 -27.22
N CYS A 422 18.64 15.71 -27.86
CA CYS A 422 18.80 15.77 -29.32
C CYS A 422 19.63 14.60 -29.89
N PRO A 423 19.10 13.82 -30.86
CA PRO A 423 19.92 12.98 -31.71
C PRO A 423 20.70 13.85 -32.71
N THR A 424 21.97 13.55 -32.95
CA THR A 424 22.77 14.23 -33.98
C THR A 424 22.25 13.90 -35.38
N GLN A 425 22.13 14.93 -36.23
CA GLN A 425 21.68 14.74 -37.61
C GLN A 425 22.59 13.76 -38.36
N GLY A 426 22.00 12.73 -38.95
CA GLY A 426 22.70 11.75 -39.79
C GLY A 426 23.07 10.43 -39.10
N THR A 427 22.89 10.28 -37.78
CA THR A 427 23.07 8.97 -37.12
C THR A 427 21.79 8.13 -37.18
N SER A 428 21.82 6.99 -37.87
CA SER A 428 20.85 5.92 -37.63
C SER A 428 21.22 5.20 -36.34
N TRP A 429 20.39 5.32 -35.31
CA TRP A 429 20.68 4.75 -33.98
C TRP A 429 20.73 3.21 -34.00
N ASN A 430 21.94 2.66 -34.06
CA ASN A 430 22.21 1.24 -33.86
C ASN A 430 22.99 1.04 -32.54
N GLN A 431 22.28 0.63 -31.49
CA GLN A 431 22.80 0.58 -30.11
C GLN A 431 24.03 -0.32 -29.91
N ALA A 432 24.37 -1.18 -30.88
CA ALA A 432 25.45 -2.14 -30.77
C ALA A 432 26.83 -1.62 -31.24
N GLU A 433 26.88 -0.58 -32.07
CA GLU A 433 28.11 -0.22 -32.82
C GLU A 433 28.93 0.91 -32.18
N GLU A 434 28.29 1.86 -31.49
CA GLU A 434 28.95 3.00 -30.83
C GLU A 434 29.54 2.69 -29.44
N TRP A 435 29.29 1.49 -28.89
CA TRP A 435 29.61 1.16 -27.47
C TRP A 435 30.90 0.34 -27.31
N ALA A 436 31.90 0.58 -28.16
CA ALA A 436 33.27 0.14 -27.93
C ALA A 436 33.95 0.95 -26.80
N ALA A 437 35.14 0.51 -26.37
CA ALA A 437 35.84 1.05 -25.19
C ALA A 437 35.97 2.59 -25.18
N PRO A 438 35.81 3.26 -24.01
CA PRO A 438 36.07 2.74 -22.67
C PRO A 438 34.88 2.06 -21.95
N PHE A 439 33.66 2.16 -22.47
CA PHE A 439 32.44 1.74 -21.75
C PHE A 439 32.25 0.22 -21.59
N GLY A 440 33.05 -0.61 -22.28
CA GLY A 440 32.93 -2.06 -22.31
C GLY A 440 33.41 -2.83 -21.07
N SER A 441 33.95 -2.17 -20.04
CA SER A 441 34.51 -2.83 -18.83
C SER A 441 33.91 -2.36 -17.50
N MET A 442 32.98 -1.40 -17.51
CA MET A 442 32.30 -0.92 -16.30
C MET A 442 30.97 -1.64 -16.09
N ALA A 443 30.58 -1.86 -14.83
CA ALA A 443 29.32 -2.52 -14.50
C ALA A 443 28.13 -1.67 -14.99
N ARG A 444 27.21 -2.28 -15.75
CA ARG A 444 25.97 -1.63 -16.19
C ARG A 444 25.11 -1.31 -14.96
N GLY A 445 25.09 -0.04 -14.55
CA GLY A 445 24.32 0.40 -13.37
C GLY A 445 24.88 1.64 -12.64
N SER A 446 26.08 2.13 -12.96
CA SER A 446 26.61 3.34 -12.32
C SER A 446 25.96 4.62 -12.89
N ILE A 447 24.85 5.04 -12.30
CA ILE A 447 24.38 6.44 -12.37
C ILE A 447 25.09 7.25 -11.28
N HIS A 448 25.56 8.45 -11.64
CA HIS A 448 26.30 9.33 -10.74
C HIS A 448 25.35 10.14 -9.84
N PHE A 449 25.25 9.74 -8.57
CA PHE A 449 24.75 10.60 -7.48
C PHE A 449 25.90 11.14 -6.64
N GLY A 450 25.86 12.44 -6.35
CA GLY A 450 26.52 13.04 -5.19
C GLY A 450 25.49 13.29 -4.07
N PRO A 451 25.92 13.47 -2.80
CA PRO A 451 25.03 13.63 -1.65
C PRO A 451 24.27 14.99 -1.64
N ALA A 452 23.59 15.31 -0.53
CA ALA A 452 22.91 16.59 -0.34
C ALA A 452 23.79 17.81 -0.70
N ALA A 453 23.20 18.81 -1.35
CA ALA A 453 23.85 19.99 -1.92
C ALA A 453 25.03 19.69 -2.89
N SER A 454 25.24 18.43 -3.29
CA SER A 454 26.43 18.05 -4.03
C SER A 454 26.36 18.44 -5.48
N THR A 455 27.42 19.11 -5.88
CA THR A 455 27.75 19.49 -7.23
C THR A 455 28.80 18.56 -7.84
N ALA A 456 28.99 17.34 -7.30
CA ALA A 456 30.03 16.41 -7.76
C ALA A 456 29.91 15.96 -9.23
N SER A 457 28.70 16.04 -9.81
CA SER A 457 28.43 15.80 -11.24
C SER A 457 28.44 17.08 -12.07
N VAL A 458 28.68 18.25 -11.44
CA VAL A 458 28.77 19.57 -12.08
C VAL A 458 30.25 19.92 -12.25
N PRO A 459 30.71 20.33 -13.45
CA PRO A 459 32.14 20.59 -13.70
C PRO A 459 32.70 21.71 -12.85
N ALA A 460 33.99 21.62 -12.52
CA ALA A 460 34.67 22.60 -11.69
C ALA A 460 34.62 24.02 -12.26
N GLU A 461 34.56 24.17 -13.58
CA GLU A 461 34.44 25.46 -14.27
C GLU A 461 33.07 26.13 -14.05
N VAL A 462 32.03 25.34 -13.81
CA VAL A 462 30.66 25.81 -13.54
C VAL A 462 30.55 26.26 -12.08
N LEU A 463 31.14 25.50 -11.16
CA LEU A 463 31.15 25.79 -9.73
C LEU A 463 32.00 27.00 -9.35
N ALA A 464 32.95 27.37 -10.21
CA ALA A 464 33.62 28.67 -10.14
C ALA A 464 32.69 29.86 -10.44
N SER A 465 31.49 29.64 -11.02
CA SER A 465 30.52 30.67 -11.40
C SER A 465 29.15 30.57 -10.72
N THR A 466 28.69 29.38 -10.35
CA THR A 466 27.44 29.13 -9.61
C THR A 466 27.75 28.15 -8.46
N PRO A 467 27.94 28.64 -7.21
CA PRO A 467 28.57 27.83 -6.16
C PRO A 467 27.66 26.78 -5.51
N ASP A 468 26.34 26.86 -5.69
CA ASP A 468 25.37 25.91 -5.13
C ASP A 468 24.28 25.52 -6.16
N TYR A 469 23.58 24.42 -5.87
CA TYR A 469 22.54 23.85 -6.74
C TYR A 469 21.35 24.79 -7.00
N PRO A 470 20.81 25.54 -6.02
CA PRO A 470 19.83 26.59 -6.27
C PRO A 470 20.33 27.66 -7.26
N SER A 471 21.53 28.19 -7.07
CA SER A 471 22.15 29.20 -7.97
C SER A 471 22.35 28.66 -9.39
N TYR A 472 22.67 27.37 -9.52
CA TYR A 472 22.79 26.69 -10.81
C TYR A 472 21.44 26.57 -11.55
N VAL A 473 20.34 26.24 -10.85
CA VAL A 473 19.02 26.21 -11.48
C VAL A 473 18.54 27.62 -11.83
N VAL A 474 18.68 28.60 -10.92
CA VAL A 474 18.33 30.01 -11.20
C VAL A 474 19.12 30.55 -12.41
N GLY A 475 20.41 30.26 -12.48
CA GLY A 475 21.26 30.63 -13.62
C GLY A 475 20.90 29.95 -14.97
N SER A 476 20.06 28.91 -14.96
CA SER A 476 19.46 28.32 -16.17
C SER A 476 18.14 28.98 -16.58
N VAL A 477 17.48 29.71 -15.67
CA VAL A 477 16.25 30.49 -15.92
C VAL A 477 16.59 31.90 -16.44
N ASP A 478 17.66 32.51 -15.95
CA ASP A 478 18.01 33.92 -16.21
C ASP A 478 18.75 34.20 -17.55
N GLN A 479 19.05 33.19 -18.38
CA GLN A 479 19.67 33.42 -19.71
C GLN A 479 18.67 33.84 -20.81
N GLY A 480 17.44 34.19 -20.42
CA GLY A 480 16.40 34.71 -21.31
C GLY A 480 15.69 33.64 -22.14
N THR A 481 14.65 34.04 -22.87
CA THR A 481 14.05 33.13 -23.85
C THR A 481 15.06 32.85 -24.95
N GLY A 482 15.12 31.60 -25.42
CA GLY A 482 16.09 31.15 -26.43
C GLY A 482 16.01 31.88 -27.79
N ASP A 483 15.01 32.76 -27.98
CA ASP A 483 14.75 33.53 -29.18
C ASP A 483 15.97 34.33 -29.68
N ALA A 484 16.83 34.81 -28.77
CA ALA A 484 18.04 35.53 -29.15
C ALA A 484 19.09 34.63 -29.84
N CYS A 485 19.32 33.40 -29.35
CA CYS A 485 20.26 32.45 -29.97
C CYS A 485 19.63 31.66 -31.14
N LEU A 486 18.30 31.56 -31.19
CA LEU A 486 17.57 30.94 -32.31
C LEU A 486 17.66 31.76 -33.60
N LEU A 487 17.88 33.08 -33.49
CA LEU A 487 17.94 33.99 -34.65
C LEU A 487 19.31 34.07 -35.33
N ASP A 488 20.40 33.68 -34.65
CA ASP A 488 21.76 33.69 -35.22
C ASP A 488 22.27 32.29 -35.65
N GLY A 489 21.62 31.22 -35.18
CA GLY A 489 21.94 29.84 -35.55
C GLY A 489 23.19 29.27 -34.88
N THR A 490 23.64 29.84 -33.75
CA THR A 490 24.91 29.44 -33.09
C THR A 490 24.75 28.54 -31.85
N CYS A 491 23.53 28.26 -31.39
CA CYS A 491 23.23 27.20 -30.41
C CYS A 491 22.69 25.97 -31.17
N CYS A 492 23.47 24.94 -31.52
CA CYS A 492 24.06 23.97 -30.60
C CYS A 492 25.33 24.41 -29.87
N LEU A 493 25.15 24.87 -28.63
CA LEU A 493 26.19 24.83 -27.61
C LEU A 493 25.56 24.30 -26.33
N ASP A 494 25.67 22.98 -26.12
CA ASP A 494 26.10 22.52 -24.80
C ASP A 494 27.34 23.37 -24.47
N LYS A 495 27.32 24.14 -23.39
CA LYS A 495 28.59 24.32 -22.68
C LYS A 495 28.87 22.96 -22.09
N ASP A 496 30.00 22.37 -22.46
CA ASP A 496 30.36 21.01 -22.05
C ASP A 496 29.97 20.82 -20.58
N ASN A 497 29.06 19.87 -20.36
CA ASN A 497 28.81 19.31 -19.05
C ASN A 497 28.00 20.25 -18.09
N GLN A 498 27.23 21.23 -18.62
CA GLN A 498 26.20 22.04 -17.89
C GLN A 498 24.76 21.68 -18.30
N ARG A 499 23.93 21.08 -17.42
CA ARG A 499 22.49 20.77 -17.68
C ARG A 499 21.56 20.82 -16.45
N ALA A 500 20.53 21.67 -16.51
CA ALA A 500 19.28 21.59 -15.76
C ALA A 500 18.11 21.70 -16.77
N GLY A 501 16.96 21.07 -16.49
CA GLY A 501 15.91 20.67 -17.46
C GLY A 501 15.52 21.64 -18.61
N SER A 502 15.23 21.09 -19.80
CA SER A 502 15.02 21.84 -21.05
C SER A 502 13.56 21.89 -21.56
N TRP A 503 13.36 22.69 -22.63
CA TRP A 503 12.10 23.20 -23.22
C TRP A 503 12.32 23.36 -24.76
N ARG A 504 11.35 23.46 -25.69
CA ARG A 504 9.86 23.48 -25.73
C ARG A 504 9.39 23.04 -27.15
N SER A 505 8.08 22.78 -27.35
CA SER A 505 7.44 22.91 -28.67
C SER A 505 6.16 23.75 -28.60
N CYS A 506 5.91 24.61 -29.60
CA CYS A 506 4.57 25.13 -29.89
C CYS A 506 4.47 25.74 -31.31
N ALA A 507 3.51 25.24 -32.09
CA ALA A 507 2.95 25.93 -33.25
C ALA A 507 1.44 26.16 -32.98
N GLY A 508 1.04 27.40 -32.71
CA GLY A 508 -0.38 27.72 -32.46
C GLY A 508 -0.65 29.04 -31.73
N GLY A 509 0.27 29.50 -30.88
CA GLY A 509 0.18 30.81 -30.24
C GLY A 509 0.83 30.87 -28.86
N CYS A 510 1.52 31.97 -28.59
CA CYS A 510 2.00 32.36 -27.27
C CYS A 510 1.79 33.86 -27.10
N GLU A 511 0.86 34.23 -26.23
CA GLU A 511 0.84 35.54 -25.60
C GLU A 511 0.21 35.37 -24.20
N ASN A 512 0.68 36.18 -23.25
CA ASN A 512 0.52 35.97 -21.81
C ASN A 512 -0.91 35.61 -21.38
N SER A 513 -1.11 34.35 -20.99
CA SER A 513 -2.28 33.90 -20.25
C SER A 513 -1.85 32.89 -19.19
N ALA A 514 -2.05 33.26 -17.91
CA ALA A 514 -2.08 32.27 -16.84
C ALA A 514 -3.13 31.23 -17.21
N LEU A 515 -2.71 29.98 -17.38
CA LEU A 515 -3.52 28.98 -18.05
C LEU A 515 -4.73 28.59 -17.18
N PRO A 516 -5.97 28.66 -17.69
CA PRO A 516 -7.12 28.79 -16.80
C PRO A 516 -7.69 27.45 -16.32
N GLU A 517 -8.20 27.48 -15.10
CA GLU A 517 -9.22 26.59 -14.53
C GLU A 517 -9.08 25.07 -14.78
N LEU A 518 -8.45 24.39 -13.81
CA LEU A 518 -8.71 22.98 -13.54
C LEU A 518 -9.12 22.78 -12.08
N ASN A 519 -10.32 22.23 -11.92
CA ASN A 519 -10.89 21.77 -10.67
C ASN A 519 -11.43 20.35 -10.92
N VAL A 520 -11.37 19.43 -9.96
CA VAL A 520 -11.52 19.63 -8.52
C VAL A 520 -10.29 19.09 -7.75
N GLY A 521 -9.73 19.77 -6.74
CA GLY A 521 -10.20 20.98 -6.06
C GLY A 521 -9.10 21.97 -5.63
N SER A 522 -9.19 23.19 -6.18
CA SER A 522 -8.40 24.41 -5.94
C SER A 522 -6.92 24.37 -6.35
N GLU A 523 -6.69 24.72 -7.61
CA GLU A 523 -5.45 25.29 -8.17
C GLU A 523 -4.16 24.47 -8.00
N ALA A 524 -3.83 23.68 -9.03
CA ALA A 524 -2.50 23.10 -9.16
C ALA A 524 -1.43 24.20 -9.16
N ARG A 525 -0.49 24.14 -8.22
CA ARG A 525 0.49 25.21 -8.02
C ARG A 525 1.37 25.43 -9.24
N THR A 526 1.53 26.70 -9.60
CA THR A 526 2.41 27.15 -10.68
C THR A 526 3.84 27.40 -10.21
N ASP A 527 4.13 27.25 -8.92
CA ASP A 527 5.40 27.56 -8.27
C ASP A 527 5.72 26.55 -7.17
N VAL A 528 6.93 26.64 -6.60
CA VAL A 528 7.44 25.75 -5.54
C VAL A 528 7.67 26.48 -4.20
N GLU A 529 7.04 27.63 -3.99
CA GLU A 529 7.16 28.40 -2.75
C GLU A 529 6.43 27.71 -1.60
N GLY A 530 7.09 27.54 -0.45
CA GLY A 530 6.51 26.95 0.75
C GLY A 530 6.25 25.43 0.71
N CYS A 531 6.53 24.68 -0.36
CA CYS A 531 6.27 23.22 -0.38
C CYS A 531 7.24 22.37 0.46
N CYS A 532 8.21 22.97 1.17
CA CYS A 532 9.27 22.29 1.93
C CYS A 532 8.79 21.17 2.89
N TRP A 533 7.49 21.15 3.21
CA TRP A 533 6.78 20.21 4.07
C TRP A 533 6.33 18.90 3.38
N TRP A 534 6.89 18.55 2.22
CA TRP A 534 6.67 17.26 1.54
C TRP A 534 7.12 16.05 2.37
N GLY A 535 6.64 14.87 2.00
CA GLY A 535 6.75 13.64 2.78
C GLY A 535 8.18 13.17 2.99
N ARG A 536 8.54 12.86 4.24
CA ARG A 536 9.87 12.33 4.59
C ARG A 536 9.86 11.18 5.58
N GLY A 537 10.89 10.34 5.49
CA GLY A 537 11.05 9.17 6.35
C GLY A 537 10.18 8.00 5.93
N ALA A 538 10.23 6.92 6.70
CA ALA A 538 9.77 5.59 6.29
C ALA A 538 8.28 5.50 5.87
N ILE A 539 7.42 6.42 6.29
CA ILE A 539 6.01 6.52 5.83
C ILE A 539 5.63 7.95 5.39
N GLN A 540 6.58 8.71 4.83
CA GLN A 540 6.33 10.03 4.23
C GLN A 540 5.61 11.03 5.17
N THR A 541 6.23 11.34 6.31
CA THR A 541 5.73 12.37 7.25
C THR A 541 5.62 13.73 6.53
N THR A 542 4.40 14.26 6.40
CA THR A 542 4.06 15.49 5.66
C THR A 542 3.51 16.59 6.57
N GLY A 543 3.76 17.84 6.20
CA GLY A 543 2.96 18.99 6.65
C GLY A 543 3.36 19.64 7.98
N VAL A 544 3.09 20.95 8.10
CA VAL A 544 3.54 21.80 9.20
C VAL A 544 3.14 21.32 10.59
N CYS A 545 1.99 20.65 10.73
CA CYS A 545 1.59 20.06 12.02
C CYS A 545 2.46 18.87 12.41
N ASN A 546 2.81 17.97 11.49
CA ASN A 546 3.56 16.76 11.84
C ASN A 546 5.03 17.06 12.13
N PHE A 547 5.68 17.88 11.29
CA PHE A 547 7.03 18.39 11.57
C PHE A 547 7.06 19.23 12.86
N GLY A 548 6.01 20.00 13.12
CA GLY A 548 5.84 20.76 14.35
C GLY A 548 5.74 19.87 15.60
N LYS A 549 4.81 18.91 15.61
CA LYS A 549 4.67 17.86 16.64
C LYS A 549 6.04 17.20 16.91
N LEU A 550 6.75 16.80 15.85
CA LEU A 550 8.06 16.16 15.94
C LEU A 550 9.10 17.08 16.62
N ASN A 551 9.15 18.37 16.26
CA ASN A 551 10.01 19.36 16.91
C ASN A 551 9.63 19.61 18.38
N TYR A 552 8.34 19.72 18.67
CA TYR A 552 7.77 20.03 19.98
C TYR A 552 7.97 18.93 21.03
N PHE A 553 7.96 17.67 20.60
CA PHE A 553 8.07 16.49 21.48
C PHE A 553 9.44 15.77 21.43
N ALA A 554 10.15 15.79 20.30
CA ALA A 554 11.41 15.06 20.14
C ALA A 554 12.61 15.93 19.73
N GLY A 555 12.38 17.07 19.09
CA GLY A 555 13.42 17.93 18.53
C GLY A 555 13.90 19.05 19.45
N LYS A 556 14.52 20.05 18.81
CA LYS A 556 15.08 21.24 19.47
C LYS A 556 14.06 22.05 20.26
N LYS A 557 12.80 22.13 19.82
CA LYS A 557 11.74 22.82 20.58
C LYS A 557 11.41 22.08 21.88
N ALA A 558 11.46 20.74 21.91
CA ALA A 558 11.36 19.96 23.14
C ALA A 558 12.52 20.27 24.10
N ALA A 559 13.76 20.30 23.61
CA ALA A 559 14.94 20.62 24.41
C ALA A 559 14.88 22.04 25.00
N GLN A 560 14.45 23.03 24.22
CA GLN A 560 14.24 24.41 24.66
C GLN A 560 13.16 24.54 25.75
N ARG A 561 12.15 23.67 25.74
CA ARG A 561 11.12 23.54 26.79
C ARG A 561 11.63 22.83 28.05
N GLY A 562 12.90 22.43 28.10
CA GLY A 562 13.47 21.66 29.22
C GLY A 562 13.01 20.21 29.28
N LYS A 563 12.45 19.67 28.20
CA LYS A 563 12.10 18.24 28.09
C LYS A 563 13.34 17.44 27.71
N ASP A 564 13.37 16.17 28.12
CA ASP A 564 14.34 15.19 27.61
C ASP A 564 13.99 14.88 26.14
N ALA A 565 14.65 15.58 25.23
CA ALA A 565 14.47 15.47 23.79
C ALA A 565 15.38 14.38 23.21
N LEU A 566 14.85 13.56 22.30
CA LEU A 566 15.64 12.51 21.63
C LEU A 566 16.63 13.08 20.59
N PHE A 567 16.30 14.22 19.99
CA PHE A 567 17.08 14.88 18.95
C PHE A 567 17.22 16.38 19.27
N PRO A 568 17.89 16.75 20.38
CA PRO A 568 17.88 18.09 20.96
C PRO A 568 18.47 19.17 20.04
N ASP A 569 19.32 18.78 19.09
CA ASP A 569 19.96 19.69 18.14
C ASP A 569 19.18 19.81 16.81
N VAL A 570 18.19 18.95 16.56
CA VAL A 570 17.44 18.90 15.30
C VAL A 570 16.22 19.80 15.35
N ASP A 571 16.24 20.85 14.54
CA ASP A 571 15.12 21.76 14.34
C ASP A 571 14.28 21.32 13.13
N PHE A 572 13.31 20.43 13.33
CA PHE A 572 12.49 19.90 12.23
C PHE A 572 11.62 20.96 11.53
N CYS A 573 11.46 22.16 12.12
CA CYS A 573 10.79 23.27 11.45
C CYS A 573 11.75 24.09 10.57
N ALA A 574 13.03 24.22 10.94
CA ALA A 574 14.01 24.92 10.11
C ALA A 574 14.68 24.01 9.05
N ASN A 575 14.81 22.71 9.35
CA ASN A 575 15.36 21.69 8.47
C ASN A 575 14.53 20.39 8.54
N PRO A 576 13.36 20.32 7.87
CA PRO A 576 12.62 19.06 7.74
C PRO A 576 13.43 17.97 7.00
N GLY A 577 14.42 18.36 6.18
CA GLY A 577 15.34 17.45 5.49
C GLY A 577 16.25 16.63 6.40
N ALA A 578 16.37 16.98 7.68
CA ALA A 578 17.14 16.21 8.67
C ALA A 578 16.70 14.73 8.77
N ILE A 579 15.44 14.41 8.48
CA ILE A 579 14.89 13.04 8.50
C ILE A 579 15.59 12.10 7.53
N CYS A 580 16.14 12.63 6.43
CA CYS A 580 16.84 11.86 5.40
C CYS A 580 18.36 12.04 5.45
N GLN A 581 18.87 12.82 6.39
CA GLN A 581 20.30 13.12 6.52
C GLN A 581 21.05 11.95 7.22
N PRO A 582 22.18 11.46 6.67
CA PRO A 582 22.92 10.32 7.22
C PRO A 582 23.52 10.59 8.61
N GLU A 583 23.56 11.85 9.04
CA GLU A 583 23.95 12.29 10.39
C GLU A 583 23.05 11.72 11.50
N TYR A 584 21.81 11.35 11.18
CA TYR A 584 20.83 10.75 12.10
C TYR A 584 20.13 9.53 11.45
N PRO A 585 20.81 8.38 11.31
CA PRO A 585 20.32 7.26 10.51
C PRO A 585 18.99 6.66 11.03
N GLU A 586 18.77 6.68 12.35
CA GLU A 586 17.50 6.24 12.94
C GLU A 586 16.34 7.21 12.69
N LEU A 587 16.60 8.48 12.32
CA LEU A 587 15.58 9.53 12.21
C LEU A 587 14.53 9.21 11.16
N ARG A 588 14.97 8.56 10.07
CA ARG A 588 14.12 8.06 8.98
C ARG A 588 13.04 7.10 9.47
N TRP A 589 13.39 6.22 10.41
CA TRP A 589 12.46 5.28 11.03
C TRP A 589 11.68 5.90 12.18
N PHE A 590 12.36 6.71 13.01
CA PHE A 590 11.77 7.37 14.15
C PHE A 590 10.62 8.31 13.76
N SER A 591 10.76 9.12 12.70
CA SER A 591 9.69 10.00 12.23
C SER A 591 8.46 9.23 11.78
N GLY A 592 8.67 8.10 11.09
CA GLY A 592 7.60 7.21 10.68
C GLY A 592 6.90 6.55 11.86
N LEU A 593 7.66 6.02 12.81
CA LEU A 593 7.09 5.49 14.06
C LEU A 593 6.35 6.60 14.84
N PHE A 594 6.87 7.82 14.86
CA PHE A 594 6.24 8.96 15.55
C PHE A 594 4.87 9.29 14.96
N TYR A 595 4.76 9.35 13.63
CA TYR A 595 3.45 9.48 12.97
C TYR A 595 2.55 8.28 13.29
N TRP A 596 3.07 7.05 13.22
CA TRP A 596 2.30 5.84 13.54
C TRP A 596 1.72 5.89 14.97
N LEU A 597 2.49 6.25 15.99
CA LEU A 597 2.04 6.35 17.39
C LEU A 597 1.01 7.46 17.66
N ASN A 598 1.03 8.53 16.87
CA ASN A 598 0.17 9.70 17.08
C ASN A 598 -1.11 9.65 16.26
N ASP A 599 -1.05 9.09 15.05
CA ASP A 599 -2.09 9.25 14.03
C ASP A 599 -2.66 7.91 13.52
N VAL A 600 -1.96 6.76 13.69
CA VAL A 600 -2.44 5.42 13.26
C VAL A 600 -2.76 4.47 14.42
N GLN A 601 -1.82 4.23 15.32
CA GLN A 601 -1.97 3.37 16.51
C GLN A 601 -3.16 3.77 17.43
N PRO A 602 -3.50 5.06 17.62
CA PRO A 602 -4.66 5.46 18.43
C PRO A 602 -5.94 5.63 17.61
N TYR A 603 -5.95 5.25 16.33
CA TYR A 603 -7.10 5.43 15.44
C TYR A 603 -8.30 4.63 15.95
N ASP A 604 -9.47 5.25 15.97
CA ASP A 604 -10.73 4.67 16.42
C ASP A 604 -11.70 4.63 15.23
N VAL A 605 -12.29 3.47 14.99
CA VAL A 605 -13.35 3.30 13.98
C VAL A 605 -14.60 2.81 14.69
N ARG A 606 -15.62 3.67 14.77
CA ARG A 606 -16.97 3.38 15.30
C ARG A 606 -17.04 3.12 16.82
N GLY A 607 -16.05 3.57 17.59
CA GLY A 607 -15.94 3.35 19.03
C GLY A 607 -15.08 2.14 19.41
N GLU A 608 -14.41 1.53 18.43
CA GLU A 608 -13.44 0.46 18.61
C GLU A 608 -12.04 1.00 18.24
N ARG A 609 -11.11 0.95 19.19
CA ARG A 609 -9.73 1.38 18.95
C ARG A 609 -9.02 0.33 18.09
N TYR A 610 -8.14 0.77 17.19
CA TYR A 610 -7.35 -0.07 16.28
C TYR A 610 -6.62 -1.26 16.96
N LEU A 611 -6.29 -1.15 18.25
CA LEU A 611 -5.62 -2.18 19.05
C LEU A 611 -6.55 -3.03 19.95
N ASP A 612 -7.85 -2.76 19.94
CA ASP A 612 -8.88 -3.54 20.67
C ASP A 612 -9.58 -4.59 19.78
N VAL A 613 -9.23 -4.64 18.49
CA VAL A 613 -9.79 -5.53 17.44
C VAL A 613 -8.87 -6.73 17.20
#